data_AF-A0A1B7VF75-F1
#
_entry.id   AF-A0A1B7VF75-F1
#
_cell.length_a   1.000
_cell.length_b   1.000
_cell.length_c   1.000
_cell.angle_alpha   90.00
_cell.angle_beta   90.00
_cell.angle_gamma   90.00
#
_symmetry.space_group_name_H-M   'P 1'
#
loop_
_entity.id
_entity.type
_entity.pdbx_description
1 polymer ?
#
loop_
_entity_poly.entity_id
_entity_poly.type
_entity_poly.pdbx_seq_one_letter_code
_entity_poly.pdbx_strand_id
1 'polypeptide(L)'
;TTSGGCTDTSAAVEVTVNPAIADNTATGKQTICSGSTASSIIGSTPTGGTGTYTYSWLSSITSATAGFAAIKGSNTTINYAPGILTATTWYRR
;
A
#
# COMPACT_ATOMS: atom_id res chain seq x y z
N THR A 1 -31.59 45.44 -35.24
CA THR A 1 -31.03 45.31 -33.88
C THR A 1 -30.33 43.98 -33.78
N THR A 2 -29.01 43.95 -33.96
CA THR A 2 -28.22 42.72 -33.78
C THR A 2 -27.98 42.52 -32.29
N SER A 3 -28.68 41.55 -31.70
CA SER A 3 -28.44 41.12 -30.33
C SER A 3 -27.09 40.39 -30.29
N GLY A 4 -26.06 41.05 -29.76
CA GLY A 4 -24.74 40.46 -29.55
C GLY A 4 -24.86 39.32 -28.54
N GLY A 5 -24.63 38.10 -29.01
CA GLY A 5 -24.57 36.91 -28.15
C GLY A 5 -23.36 36.99 -27.22
N CYS A 6 -23.61 37.09 -25.92
CA CYS A 6 -22.57 36.92 -24.92
C CYS A 6 -22.26 35.42 -24.82
N THR A 7 -21.10 35.00 -25.32
CA THR A 7 -20.56 33.66 -25.06
C THR A 7 -19.56 33.76 -23.91
N ASP A 8 -19.90 33.20 -22.76
CA ASP A 8 -18.98 32.99 -21.65
C ASP A 8 -18.51 31.54 -21.68
N THR A 9 -17.20 31.31 -21.69
CA THR A 9 -16.61 29.96 -21.74
C THR A 9 -15.76 29.80 -20.49
N SER A 10 -16.16 28.89 -19.59
CA SER A 10 -15.42 28.60 -18.37
C SER A 10 -14.00 28.12 -18.67
N ALA A 11 -13.06 28.38 -17.76
CA ALA A 11 -11.71 27.85 -17.85
C ALA A 11 -11.71 26.31 -17.93
N ALA A 12 -10.85 25.76 -18.78
CA ALA A 12 -10.66 24.31 -18.88
C ALA A 12 -10.00 23.77 -17.60
N VAL A 13 -10.51 22.66 -17.07
CA VAL A 13 -9.91 21.92 -15.94
C VAL A 13 -9.11 20.76 -16.50
N GLU A 14 -7.83 20.68 -16.15
CA GLU A 14 -6.98 19.53 -16.47
C GLU A 14 -7.15 18.43 -15.42
N VAL A 15 -7.37 17.20 -15.88
CA VAL A 15 -7.38 16.00 -15.04
C VAL A 15 -6.24 15.09 -15.50
N THR A 16 -5.17 15.03 -14.71
CA THR A 16 -4.03 14.16 -15.01
C THR A 16 -4.27 12.77 -14.43
N VAL A 17 -4.20 11.75 -15.28
CA VAL A 17 -4.28 10.34 -14.85
C VAL A 17 -2.86 9.83 -14.60
N ASN A 18 -2.53 9.51 -13.35
CA ASN A 18 -1.24 8.91 -13.03
C ASN A 18 -1.16 7.45 -13.52
N PRO A 19 0.02 6.98 -13.94
CA PRO A 19 0.23 5.57 -14.26
C PRO A 19 -0.12 4.67 -13.06
N ALA A 20 -0.67 3.48 -13.32
CA ALA A 20 -0.93 2.50 -12.28
C ALA A 20 0.37 2.13 -11.52
N ILE A 21 0.25 1.85 -10.22
CA ILE A 21 1.34 1.28 -9.44
C ILE A 21 1.44 -0.21 -9.77
N ALA A 22 2.64 -0.68 -10.06
CA ALA A 22 2.95 -2.09 -10.32
C ALA A 22 4.05 -2.59 -9.34
N ASP A 23 4.26 -3.90 -9.34
CA ASP A 23 5.31 -4.58 -8.57
C ASP A 23 5.28 -4.33 -7.06
N ASN A 24 4.11 -4.12 -6.44
CA ASN A 24 3.97 -4.04 -4.99
C ASN A 24 3.90 -5.44 -4.35
N THR A 25 5.06 -6.12 -4.23
CA THR A 25 5.14 -7.51 -3.73
C THR A 25 5.85 -7.63 -2.38
N ALA A 26 5.54 -8.69 -1.63
CA ALA A 26 6.18 -9.01 -0.36
C ALA A 26 6.65 -10.47 -0.37
N THR A 27 7.87 -10.73 0.11
CA THR A 27 8.48 -12.07 0.18
C THR A 27 9.04 -12.33 1.57
N GLY A 28 9.34 -13.60 1.87
CA GLY A 28 9.84 -14.01 3.19
C GLY A 28 8.82 -14.77 4.03
N LYS A 29 8.10 -15.72 3.42
CA LYS A 29 7.29 -16.71 4.15
C LYS A 29 8.21 -17.50 5.08
N GLN A 30 7.79 -17.65 6.33
CA GLN A 30 8.58 -18.30 7.37
C GLN A 30 7.71 -19.25 8.19
N THR A 31 8.34 -20.30 8.72
CA THR A 31 7.77 -21.17 9.74
C THR A 31 8.61 -21.00 11.00
N ILE A 32 8.00 -20.49 12.06
CA ILE A 32 8.66 -20.21 13.34
C ILE A 32 7.88 -20.89 14.48
N CYS A 33 8.55 -21.14 15.61
CA CYS A 33 7.88 -21.58 16.82
C CYS A 33 7.07 -20.43 17.45
N SER A 34 5.97 -20.77 18.15
CA SER A 34 5.20 -19.77 18.90
C SER A 34 6.09 -19.13 19.97
N GLY A 35 6.08 -17.80 20.04
CA GLY A 35 6.94 -17.02 20.93
C GLY A 35 8.33 -16.69 20.36
N SER A 36 8.63 -17.11 19.13
CA SER A 36 9.87 -16.73 18.45
C SER A 36 9.73 -15.44 17.63
N THR A 37 10.85 -14.75 17.43
CA THR A 37 10.94 -13.59 16.55
C THR A 37 10.92 -14.01 15.09
N ALA A 38 10.01 -13.44 14.28
CA ALA A 38 10.02 -13.59 12.84
C ALA A 38 11.11 -12.71 12.21
N SER A 39 11.79 -13.22 11.19
CA SER A 39 12.72 -12.42 10.39
C SER A 39 11.98 -11.36 9.59
N SER A 40 12.71 -10.33 9.15
CA SER A 40 12.14 -9.26 8.34
C SER A 40 11.52 -9.79 7.05
N ILE A 41 10.32 -9.31 6.75
CA ILE A 41 9.63 -9.44 5.46
C ILE A 41 10.24 -8.41 4.51
N ILE A 42 10.58 -8.85 3.32
CA ILE A 42 11.23 -8.03 2.30
C ILE A 42 10.18 -7.60 1.28
N GLY A 43 10.01 -6.29 1.14
CA GLY A 43 9.15 -5.69 0.13
C GLY A 43 9.95 -5.26 -1.09
N SER A 44 9.36 -5.36 -2.28
CA SER A 44 9.93 -4.76 -3.50
C SER A 44 9.78 -3.23 -3.52
N THR A 45 10.58 -2.55 -4.34
CA THR A 45 10.31 -1.15 -4.71
C THR A 45 9.22 -1.15 -5.79
N PRO A 46 8.07 -0.50 -5.57
CA PRO A 46 7.03 -0.42 -6.59
C PRO A 46 7.50 0.34 -7.83
N THR A 47 6.83 0.10 -8.94
CA THR A 47 7.05 0.80 -10.22
C THR A 47 5.79 1.56 -10.64
N GLY A 48 5.91 2.54 -11.54
CA GLY A 48 4.78 3.35 -11.99
C GLY A 48 4.37 4.46 -11.01
N GLY A 49 3.15 4.99 -11.11
CA GLY A 49 2.71 6.13 -10.30
C GLY A 49 3.56 7.39 -10.49
N THR A 50 3.77 8.13 -9.40
CA THR A 50 4.57 9.37 -9.37
C THR A 50 6.03 9.15 -8.98
N GLY A 51 6.45 7.89 -8.76
CA GLY A 51 7.80 7.54 -8.30
C GLY A 51 8.08 7.80 -6.82
N THR A 52 7.15 8.44 -6.09
CA THR A 52 7.23 8.59 -4.62
C THR A 52 6.20 7.67 -3.97
N TYR A 53 6.64 6.76 -3.09
CA TYR A 53 5.77 5.76 -2.48
C TYR A 53 5.73 5.88 -0.97
N THR A 54 4.53 5.77 -0.41
CA THR A 54 4.30 5.55 1.02
C THR A 54 3.83 4.11 1.21
N TYR A 55 4.48 3.37 2.11
CA TYR A 55 4.12 1.99 2.40
C TYR A 55 3.19 1.93 3.61
N SER A 56 2.35 0.89 3.68
CA SER A 56 1.55 0.61 4.86
C SER A 56 1.36 -0.88 5.01
N TRP A 57 1.94 -1.47 6.04
CA TRP A 57 1.78 -2.89 6.31
C TRP A 57 0.49 -3.17 7.11
N LEU A 58 -0.23 -4.19 6.66
CA LEU A 58 -1.40 -4.76 7.32
C LEU A 58 -1.10 -6.19 7.75
N SER A 59 -1.72 -6.60 8.86
CA SER A 59 -1.65 -7.96 9.37
C SER A 59 -3.04 -8.57 9.54
N SER A 60 -3.16 -9.88 9.33
CA SER A 60 -4.34 -10.66 9.67
C SER A 60 -3.94 -11.86 10.52
N ILE A 61 -4.77 -12.24 11.48
CA ILE A 61 -4.69 -13.52 12.21
C ILE A 61 -5.88 -14.43 11.88
N THR A 62 -6.65 -14.10 10.84
CA THR A 62 -7.81 -14.87 10.40
C THR A 62 -7.51 -15.70 9.14
N SER A 63 -7.03 -15.06 8.07
CA SER A 63 -6.66 -15.75 6.83
C SER A 63 -5.74 -14.91 5.94
N ALA A 64 -5.24 -15.51 4.86
CA ALA A 64 -4.46 -14.82 3.83
C ALA A 64 -5.29 -13.86 2.97
N THR A 65 -6.62 -13.87 3.05
CA THR A 65 -7.53 -13.09 2.19
C THR A 65 -8.44 -12.13 2.94
N ALA A 66 -8.66 -12.34 4.25
CA ALA A 66 -9.58 -11.56 5.07
C ALA A 66 -9.00 -11.25 6.45
N GLY A 67 -9.60 -10.29 7.15
CA GLY A 67 -9.22 -9.93 8.53
C GLY A 67 -7.97 -9.06 8.65
N PHE A 68 -7.53 -8.43 7.57
CA PHE A 68 -6.39 -7.52 7.61
C PHE A 68 -6.75 -6.20 8.30
N ALA A 69 -5.93 -5.82 9.27
CA ALA A 69 -5.97 -4.53 9.94
C ALA A 69 -4.62 -3.81 9.83
N ALA A 70 -4.64 -2.48 9.92
CA ALA A 70 -3.42 -1.69 9.94
C ALA A 70 -2.57 -2.03 11.17
N ILE A 71 -1.29 -2.24 10.96
CA ILE A 71 -0.32 -2.49 12.03
C ILE A 71 -0.08 -1.16 12.77
N LYS A 72 -0.06 -1.19 14.11
CA LYS A 72 0.27 0.01 14.90
C LYS A 72 1.78 0.20 14.97
N GLY A 73 2.25 1.45 14.94
CA GLY A 73 3.67 1.78 15.05
C GLY A 73 4.38 1.86 13.70
N SER A 74 5.63 1.39 13.64
CA SER A 74 6.46 1.52 12.44
C SER A 74 6.04 0.51 11.37
N ASN A 75 5.23 0.95 10.40
CA ASN A 75 4.72 0.14 9.29
C ASN A 75 4.84 0.85 7.93
N THR A 76 5.60 1.95 7.84
CA THR A 76 5.71 2.80 6.65
C THR A 76 6.96 2.57 5.82
N THR A 77 7.78 1.60 6.21
CA THR A 77 9.01 1.22 5.52
C THR A 77 8.77 0.16 4.44
N ILE A 78 9.67 0.10 3.47
CA ILE A 78 9.62 -0.89 2.38
C ILE A 78 9.61 -2.33 2.91
N ASN A 79 10.44 -2.60 3.93
CA ASN A 79 10.53 -3.87 4.64
C ASN A 79 9.78 -3.77 5.96
N TYR A 80 9.35 -4.91 6.50
CA TYR A 80 8.66 -4.96 7.78
C TYR A 80 9.21 -6.07 8.67
N ALA A 81 9.46 -5.75 9.93
CA ALA A 81 9.92 -6.70 10.94
C ALA A 81 8.76 -7.01 11.90
N PRO A 82 8.13 -8.20 11.83
CA PRO A 82 6.97 -8.52 12.65
C PRO A 82 7.24 -8.63 14.15
N GLY A 83 8.50 -8.84 14.54
CA GLY A 83 8.87 -9.10 15.92
C GLY A 83 8.46 -10.51 16.35
N ILE A 84 8.14 -10.67 17.63
CA ILE A 84 7.75 -11.95 18.24
C ILE A 84 6.29 -12.26 17.92
N LEU A 85 6.03 -13.47 17.39
CA LEU A 85 4.67 -13.93 17.07
C LEU A 85 4.30 -15.15 17.91
N THR A 86 3.11 -15.09 18.50
CA THR A 86 2.52 -16.22 19.24
C THR A 86 1.44 -16.95 18.44
N ALA A 87 0.98 -16.37 17.34
CA ALA A 87 -0.03 -16.92 16.44
C ALA A 87 0.36 -16.76 14.97
N THR A 88 -0.15 -17.65 14.12
CA THR A 88 0.00 -17.54 12.66
C THR A 88 -0.57 -16.21 12.20
N THR A 89 0.29 -15.38 11.61
CA THR A 89 -0.08 -14.03 11.17
C THR A 89 0.28 -13.86 9.70
N TRP A 90 -0.68 -13.39 8.91
CA TRP A 90 -0.52 -13.04 7.51
C TRP A 90 -0.19 -11.56 7.38
N TYR A 91 0.70 -11.20 6.46
CA TYR A 91 1.12 -9.82 6.22
C TYR A 91 0.92 -9.43 4.77
N ARG A 92 0.50 -8.18 4.53
CA ARG A 92 0.43 -7.56 3.20
C ARG A 92 0.72 -6.07 3.30
N ARG A 93 0.90 -5.41 2.16
CA ARG A 93 1.08 -3.97 2.02
C ARG A 93 0.37 -3.45 0.77
#